data_AF-A0A166CLR8-F1
#
_entry.id   AF-A0A166CLR8-F1
#
_cell.length_a   1.000
_cell.length_b   1.000
_cell.length_c   1.000
_cell.angle_alpha   90.00
_cell.angle_beta   90.00
_cell.angle_gamma   90.00
#
_symmetry.space_group_name_H-M   'P 1'
#
loop_
_entity.id
_entity.type
_entity.pdbx_description
1 polymer ?
#
loop_
_entity_poly.entity_id
_entity_poly.type
_entity_poly.pdbx_seq_one_letter_code
_entity_poly.pdbx_strand_id
1 'polypeptide(L)'
;MLRECICHQAVARYVLESEYMKKFFDFIQLPNFDIAADAAATFKELCTRHKSTVAEFLSKNYDWFFAEYNSKLLEPPNYITRRQAIKLLGDMLLDRSNSAVMTKYVSSKDNLRIEDSDEPAQSNL
;
A
#
# COMPACT_ATOMS: atom_id res chain seq x y z
N MET A 1 2.76 -0.42 -20.65
CA MET A 1 1.58 0.40 -20.99
C MET A 1 1.05 1.21 -19.80
N LEU A 2 0.23 0.69 -18.86
CA LEU A 2 -0.33 1.53 -17.77
C LEU A 2 0.76 2.20 -16.90
N ARG A 3 1.79 1.43 -16.53
CA ARG A 3 2.95 1.90 -15.76
C ARG A 3 3.67 3.09 -16.41
N GLU A 4 3.79 3.08 -17.73
CA GLU A 4 4.37 4.19 -18.49
C GLU A 4 3.44 5.40 -18.46
N CYS A 5 2.12 5.21 -18.57
CA CYS A 5 1.17 6.33 -18.52
C CYS A 5 1.15 7.03 -17.16
N ILE A 6 1.21 6.29 -16.05
CA ILE A 6 1.22 6.86 -14.68
C ILE A 6 2.54 7.61 -14.36
N CYS A 7 3.51 7.63 -15.28
CA CYS A 7 4.64 8.57 -15.19
C CYS A 7 4.18 10.02 -15.32
N HIS A 8 3.03 10.26 -15.96
CA HIS A 8 2.39 11.56 -16.00
C HIS A 8 1.46 11.75 -14.81
N GLN A 9 1.66 12.84 -14.06
CA GLN A 9 0.91 13.14 -12.84
C GLN A 9 -0.61 13.17 -13.07
N ALA A 10 -1.08 13.70 -14.22
CA ALA A 10 -2.50 13.77 -14.56
C ALA A 10 -3.15 12.38 -14.65
N VAL A 11 -2.46 11.39 -15.25
CA VAL A 11 -2.96 10.02 -15.37
C VAL A 11 -2.92 9.33 -14.00
N ALA A 12 -1.82 9.48 -13.25
CA ALA A 12 -1.72 8.92 -11.92
C ALA A 12 -2.84 9.44 -11.00
N ARG A 13 -3.13 10.74 -11.04
CA ARG A 13 -4.23 11.35 -10.30
C ARG A 13 -5.57 10.76 -10.70
N TYR A 14 -5.84 10.64 -12.00
CA TYR A 14 -7.07 10.04 -12.50
C TYR A 14 -7.26 8.61 -11.97
N VAL A 15 -6.20 7.80 -11.98
CA VAL A 15 -6.25 6.42 -11.47
C VAL A 15 -6.47 6.39 -9.96
N LEU A 16 -5.74 7.20 -9.19
CA LEU A 16 -5.86 7.29 -7.73
C LEU A 16 -7.27 7.70 -7.30
N GLU A 17 -7.88 8.67 -7.98
CA GLU A 17 -9.23 9.16 -7.68
C GLU A 17 -10.34 8.26 -8.23
N SER A 18 -10.02 7.22 -9.00
CA SER A 18 -11.00 6.29 -9.58
C SER A 18 -11.38 5.15 -8.64
N GLU A 19 -12.56 4.57 -8.87
CA GLU A 19 -12.99 3.35 -8.17
C GLU A 19 -12.08 2.14 -8.44
N TYR A 20 -11.31 2.17 -9.53
CA TYR A 20 -10.37 1.11 -9.89
C TYR A 20 -9.18 1.02 -8.94
N MET A 21 -8.89 2.07 -8.16
CA MET A 21 -7.82 2.04 -7.17
C MET A 21 -8.01 0.90 -6.14
N LYS A 22 -9.26 0.62 -5.75
CA LYS A 22 -9.58 -0.48 -4.81
C LYS A 22 -9.28 -1.85 -5.39
N LYS A 23 -9.39 -2.03 -6.71
CA LYS A 23 -9.15 -3.32 -7.36
C LYS A 23 -7.70 -3.78 -7.26
N PHE A 24 -6.75 -2.86 -7.04
CA PHE A 24 -5.35 -3.24 -6.82
C PHE A 24 -5.17 -4.14 -5.61
N PHE A 25 -5.94 -3.95 -4.53
CA PHE A 25 -5.86 -4.83 -3.36
C PHE A 25 -6.24 -6.27 -3.69
N ASP A 26 -7.14 -6.47 -4.64
CA ASP A 26 -7.56 -7.80 -5.10
C ASP A 26 -6.56 -8.36 -6.14
N PHE A 27 -6.07 -7.51 -7.06
CA PHE A 27 -5.11 -7.92 -8.09
C PHE A 27 -3.77 -8.38 -7.50
N ILE A 28 -3.30 -7.72 -6.44
CA ILE A 28 -2.06 -8.08 -5.73
C ILE A 28 -2.16 -9.46 -5.07
N GLN A 29 -3.36 -9.97 -4.84
CA GLN A 29 -3.62 -11.24 -4.19
C GLN A 29 -4.02 -12.35 -5.17
N LEU A 30 -3.97 -12.09 -6.48
CA LEU A 30 -4.28 -13.11 -7.48
C LEU A 30 -3.30 -14.29 -7.36
N PRO A 31 -3.77 -15.54 -7.59
CA PRO A 31 -2.92 -16.72 -7.50
C PRO A 31 -1.85 -16.77 -8.61
N ASN A 32 -2.05 -16.05 -9.71
CA ASN A 32 -1.05 -15.92 -10.76
C ASN A 32 0.03 -14.91 -10.31
N PHE A 33 1.23 -15.42 -10.04
CA PHE A 33 2.35 -14.65 -9.55
C PHE A 33 2.75 -13.48 -10.46
N ASP A 34 2.84 -13.70 -11.77
CA ASP A 34 3.30 -12.66 -12.71
C ASP A 34 2.32 -11.48 -12.74
N ILE A 35 1.01 -11.78 -12.73
CA ILE A 35 -0.04 -10.76 -12.70
C ILE A 35 -0.05 -10.02 -11.36
N ALA A 36 0.03 -10.76 -10.25
CA ALA A 36 0.04 -10.18 -8.91
C ALA A 36 1.27 -9.28 -8.69
N ALA A 37 2.45 -9.72 -9.15
CA ALA A 37 3.70 -8.98 -9.05
C ALA A 37 3.65 -7.69 -9.89
N ASP A 38 3.13 -7.74 -11.12
CA ASP A 38 2.99 -6.52 -11.95
C ASP A 38 1.98 -5.54 -11.34
N ALA A 39 0.85 -6.05 -10.82
CA ALA A 39 -0.13 -5.25 -10.10
C ALA A 39 0.47 -4.58 -8.86
N ALA A 40 1.22 -5.33 -8.04
CA ALA A 40 1.89 -4.81 -6.84
C ALA A 40 2.92 -3.73 -7.19
N ALA A 41 3.72 -3.96 -8.24
CA ALA A 41 4.66 -2.97 -8.70
C ALA A 41 3.95 -1.71 -9.24
N THR A 42 2.81 -1.84 -9.93
CA THR A 42 2.06 -0.68 -10.45
C THR A 42 1.43 0.11 -9.30
N PHE A 43 0.84 -0.59 -8.33
CA PHE A 43 0.31 -0.01 -7.11
C PHE A 43 1.37 0.75 -6.32
N LYS A 44 2.56 0.16 -6.14
CA LYS A 44 3.70 0.84 -5.52
C LYS A 44 4.02 2.16 -6.21
N GLU A 45 4.06 2.16 -7.54
CA GLU A 45 4.41 3.34 -8.33
C GLU A 45 3.37 4.45 -8.22
N LEU A 46 2.08 4.10 -8.24
CA LEU A 46 0.97 5.01 -7.94
C LEU A 46 1.10 5.63 -6.54
N CYS A 47 1.47 4.83 -5.54
CA CYS A 47 1.59 5.26 -4.15
C CYS A 47 2.89 5.98 -3.80
N THR A 48 3.87 6.08 -4.71
CA THR A 48 5.20 6.59 -4.35
C THR A 48 5.82 7.57 -5.34
N ARG A 49 5.37 7.65 -6.60
CA ARG A 49 5.99 8.53 -7.61
C ARG A 49 5.67 10.01 -7.41
N HIS A 50 4.39 10.38 -7.47
CA HIS A 50 3.95 11.77 -7.48
C HIS A 50 3.61 12.25 -6.07
N LYS A 51 4.63 12.58 -5.28
CA LYS A 51 4.55 12.79 -3.82
C LYS A 51 3.40 13.69 -3.37
N SER A 52 3.23 14.87 -3.98
CA SER A 52 2.15 15.80 -3.63
C SER A 52 0.76 15.22 -3.92
N THR A 53 0.60 14.55 -5.06
CA THR A 53 -0.67 13.94 -5.47
C THR A 53 -1.02 12.75 -4.55
N VAL A 54 -0.03 11.94 -4.20
CA VAL A 54 -0.20 10.82 -3.26
C VAL A 54 -0.56 11.35 -1.87
N ALA A 55 0.15 12.36 -1.37
CA ALA A 55 -0.11 12.93 -0.05
C ALA A 55 -1.54 13.48 0.07
N GLU A 56 -1.99 14.20 -0.95
CA GLU A 56 -3.37 14.70 -1.06
C GLU A 56 -4.37 13.54 -1.07
N PHE A 57 -4.13 12.52 -1.89
CA PHE A 57 -4.96 11.34 -1.98
C PHE A 57 -5.07 10.60 -0.63
N LEU A 58 -3.94 10.26 -0.01
CA LEU A 58 -3.90 9.52 1.26
C LEU A 58 -4.55 10.30 2.39
N SER A 59 -4.37 11.63 2.43
CA SER A 59 -5.00 12.47 3.46
C SER A 59 -6.52 12.50 3.30
N LYS A 60 -7.01 12.65 2.07
CA LYS A 60 -8.45 12.71 1.75
C LYS A 60 -9.14 11.34 1.94
N ASN A 61 -8.43 10.25 1.68
CA ASN A 61 -8.97 8.90 1.59
C ASN A 61 -8.52 7.97 2.72
N TYR A 62 -7.95 8.54 3.77
CA TYR A 62 -7.26 7.83 4.83
C TYR A 62 -8.03 6.61 5.36
N ASP A 63 -9.28 6.83 5.77
CA ASP A 63 -10.02 5.84 6.57
C ASP A 63 -10.29 4.57 5.76
N TRP A 64 -10.77 4.70 4.52
CA TRP A 64 -11.02 3.52 3.68
C TRP A 64 -9.72 2.93 3.13
N PHE A 65 -8.74 3.77 2.76
CA PHE A 65 -7.51 3.27 2.15
C PHE A 65 -6.74 2.39 3.11
N PHE A 66 -6.53 2.84 4.35
CA PHE A 66 -5.79 2.06 5.34
C PHE A 66 -6.62 0.91 5.92
N ALA A 67 -7.94 1.01 5.97
CA ALA A 67 -8.78 -0.15 6.31
C ALA A 67 -8.63 -1.29 5.29
N GLU A 68 -8.68 -0.98 3.99
CA GLU A 68 -8.43 -1.97 2.92
C GLU A 68 -6.98 -2.45 2.93
N TYR A 69 -6.01 -1.54 3.08
CA TYR A 69 -4.58 -1.88 3.11
C TYR A 69 -4.27 -2.88 4.23
N ASN A 70 -4.76 -2.63 5.43
CA ASN A 70 -4.48 -3.47 6.59
C ASN A 70 -5.17 -4.84 6.45
N SER A 71 -6.49 -4.84 6.20
CA SER A 71 -7.28 -6.07 6.13
C SER A 71 -6.92 -6.97 4.95
N LYS A 72 -6.51 -6.39 3.81
CA LYS A 72 -6.23 -7.15 2.59
C LYS A 72 -4.76 -7.45 2.36
N LEU A 73 -3.83 -6.64 2.89
CA LEU A 73 -2.40 -6.83 2.61
C LEU A 73 -1.58 -7.19 3.84
N LEU A 74 -2.00 -6.79 5.05
CA LEU A 74 -1.22 -6.99 6.28
C LEU A 74 -1.74 -8.12 7.16
N GLU A 75 -3.05 -8.32 7.21
CA GLU A 75 -3.70 -9.39 8.00
C GLU A 75 -3.61 -10.79 7.35
N PRO A 76 -3.77 -10.97 6.02
CA PRO A 76 -3.79 -12.32 5.43
C PRO A 76 -2.43 -13.06 5.50
N PRO A 77 -2.42 -14.40 5.51
CA PRO A 77 -1.21 -15.21 5.75
C PRO A 77 -0.23 -15.27 4.56
N ASN A 78 -0.45 -14.51 3.47
CA ASN A 78 0.48 -14.48 2.36
C ASN A 78 1.74 -13.69 2.75
N TYR A 79 2.75 -14.42 3.24
CA TYR A 79 4.01 -13.86 3.73
C TYR A 79 4.70 -12.93 2.72
N ILE A 80 4.73 -13.29 1.43
CA ILE A 80 5.42 -12.49 0.41
C ILE A 80 4.69 -11.16 0.21
N THR A 81 3.36 -11.22 0.02
CA THR A 81 2.52 -10.02 -0.13
C THR A 81 2.61 -9.14 1.11
N ARG A 82 2.50 -9.73 2.30
CA ARG A 82 2.60 -9.03 3.59
C ARG A 82 3.94 -8.30 3.72
N ARG A 83 5.05 -8.99 3.47
CA ARG A 83 6.39 -8.39 3.54
C ARG A 83 6.56 -7.23 2.56
N GLN A 84 6.05 -7.37 1.33
CA GLN A 84 6.09 -6.29 0.33
C GLN A 84 5.21 -5.11 0.74
N ALA A 85 4.04 -5.38 1.32
CA ALA A 85 3.12 -4.36 1.83
C ALA A 85 3.70 -3.61 3.04
N ILE A 86 4.38 -4.28 3.97
CA ILE A 86 5.06 -3.62 5.10
C ILE A 86 6.14 -2.66 4.58
N LYS A 87 6.94 -3.12 3.61
CA LYS A 87 7.96 -2.27 2.98
C LYS A 87 7.33 -1.04 2.29
N LEU A 88 6.26 -1.23 1.54
CA LEU A 88 5.56 -0.12 0.88
C LEU A 88 4.91 0.84 1.89
N LEU A 89 4.37 0.32 2.99
CA LEU A 89 3.81 1.13 4.07
C LEU A 89 4.91 2.04 4.65
N GLY A 90 6.09 1.48 4.92
CA GLY A 90 7.27 2.26 5.33
C GLY A 90 7.65 3.33 4.29
N ASP A 91 7.74 2.95 3.01
CA ASP A 91 8.05 3.88 1.90
C ASP A 91 7.03 5.05 1.84
N MET A 92 5.75 4.80 2.14
CA MET A 92 4.69 5.83 2.16
C MET A 92 4.75 6.70 3.42
N LEU A 93 4.81 6.10 4.61
CA LEU A 93 4.71 6.85 5.88
C LEU A 93 5.98 7.66 6.19
N LEU A 94 7.15 7.20 5.74
CA LEU A 94 8.41 7.91 5.97
C LEU A 94 8.66 9.05 4.95
N ASP A 95 7.79 9.21 3.95
CA ASP A 95 7.88 10.35 3.04
C ASP A 95 7.49 11.65 3.75
N ARG A 96 8.30 12.71 3.57
CA ARG A 96 8.05 14.02 4.19
C ARG A 96 6.71 14.63 3.78
N SER A 97 6.21 14.36 2.57
CA SER A 97 4.89 14.85 2.15
C SER A 97 3.74 14.22 2.94
N ASN A 98 3.98 13.06 3.56
CA ASN A 98 2.97 12.25 4.24
C ASN A 98 3.04 12.37 5.77
N SER A 99 3.73 13.37 6.32
CA SER A 99 3.95 13.51 7.77
C SER A 99 2.66 13.54 8.60
N ALA A 100 1.61 14.20 8.09
CA ALA A 100 0.29 14.21 8.73
C ALA A 100 -0.38 12.82 8.72
N VAL A 101 -0.29 12.11 7.59
CA VAL A 101 -0.79 10.73 7.44
C VAL A 101 -0.04 9.78 8.35
N MET A 102 1.29 9.88 8.41
CA MET A 102 2.15 9.10 9.30
C MET A 102 1.75 9.28 10.75
N THR A 103 1.64 10.54 11.20
CA THR A 103 1.25 10.85 12.58
C THR A 103 -0.11 10.24 12.92
N LYS A 104 -1.09 10.32 12.00
CA LYS A 104 -2.41 9.71 12.17
C LYS A 104 -2.32 8.18 12.22
N TYR A 105 -1.47 7.57 11.39
CA TYR A 105 -1.30 6.12 11.31
C TYR A 105 -0.68 5.50 12.55
N VAL A 106 0.42 6.05 13.05
CA VAL A 106 1.13 5.53 14.23
C VAL A 106 0.38 5.81 15.54
N SER A 107 -0.50 6.82 15.57
CA SER A 107 -1.34 7.11 16.73
C SER A 107 -2.50 6.13 16.90
N SER A 108 -2.78 5.29 15.88
CA SER A 108 -3.83 4.26 15.93
C SER A 108 -3.32 3.01 16.62
N LYS A 109 -3.98 2.60 17.71
CA LYS A 109 -3.64 1.38 18.46
C LYS A 109 -3.78 0.12 17.62
N ASP A 110 -4.71 0.08 16.67
CA ASP A 110 -4.95 -1.09 15.82
C ASP A 110 -3.81 -1.31 14.82
N ASN A 111 -3.17 -0.23 14.38
CA ASN A 111 -2.05 -0.29 13.44
C ASN A 111 -0.74 -0.76 14.09
N LEU A 112 -0.53 -0.42 15.37
CA LEU A 112 0.66 -0.82 16.14
C LEU A 112 0.69 -2.34 16.39
N ARG A 113 -0.47 -3.00 16.52
CA ARG A 113 -0.54 -4.45 16.77
C ARG A 113 -0.06 -5.28 15.58
N ILE A 114 -0.02 -4.71 14.39
CA ILE A 114 0.42 -5.39 13.18
C ILE A 114 1.96 -5.55 13.16
N GLU A 115 2.71 -4.62 13.76
CA GLU A 115 4.18 -4.62 13.79
C GLU A 115 4.75 -5.74 14.68
N ASP A 116 4.10 -6.08 15.80
CA ASP A 116 4.58 -7.07 16.78
C ASP A 116 4.42 -8.54 16.34
N SER A 117 3.71 -8.79 15.23
CA SER A 117 3.39 -10.16 14.77
C SER A 117 4.32 -10.69 13.67
N ASP A 118 5.47 -10.03 13.47
CA ASP A 118 6.53 -10.42 12.53
C ASP A 118 7.73 -11.10 13.23
N GLU A 119 7.57 -11.52 14.49
CA GLU A 119 8.57 -12.36 15.15
C GLU A 119 8.65 -13.71 14.43
N PRO A 120 9.80 -14.09 13.85
CA PRO A 120 9.94 -15.37 13.17
C PRO A 120 9.80 -16.45 14.24
N ALA A 121 8.83 -17.35 14.06
CA ALA A 121 8.80 -18.62 14.76
C ALA A 121 10.16 -19.29 14.55
N GLN A 122 11.03 -19.17 15.56
CA GLN A 122 12.31 -19.87 15.60
C GLN A 122 12.00 -21.37 15.62
N SER A 123 12.48 -22.05 14.58
CA SER A 123 12.97 -23.44 14.58
C SER A 123 12.19 -24.46 15.41
N ASN A 124 11.29 -25.19 14.76
CA ASN A 124 11.09 -26.60 15.10
C ASN A 124 12.00 -27.44 14.20
N LEU A 125 13.21 -27.69 14.72
CA LEU A 125 14.04 -28.86 14.43
C LEU A 125 14.51 -29.40 15.77
#